data_AF-A0A7Z9K1T2-F1
#
_entry.id   AF-A0A7Z9K1T2-F1
#
_cell.length_a   1.000
_cell.length_b   1.000
_cell.length_c   1.000
_cell.angle_alpha   90.00
_cell.angle_beta   90.00
_cell.angle_gamma   90.00
#
_symmetry.space_group_name_H-M   'P 1'
#
loop_
_entity.id
_entity.type
_entity.pdbx_description
1 polymer ?
#
loop_
_entity_poly.entity_id
_entity_poly.type
_entity_poly.pdbx_seq_one_letter_code
_entity_poly.pdbx_strand_id
1 'polypeptide(L)'
;MGNHRFGEPFHEYLAAATCRKAFLYGEKSKLMDEETLVFIKSLIGEDAPVIGIPEAHHHLMLDQPIAFVTALRGILASWYSEE
;
A
#
# COMPACT_ATOMS: atom_id res chain seq x y z
N MET A 1 16.91 -20.21 19.21
CA MET A 1 15.60 -20.12 18.52
C MET A 1 15.58 -18.82 17.73
N GLY A 2 15.85 -18.90 16.43
CA GLY A 2 15.80 -17.72 15.55
C GLY A 2 14.35 -17.26 15.40
N ASN A 3 14.11 -15.96 15.55
CA ASN A 3 12.78 -15.37 15.48
C ASN A 3 12.29 -15.44 14.02
N HIS A 4 11.64 -16.55 13.64
CA HIS A 4 11.16 -16.81 12.26
C HIS A 4 10.12 -15.79 11.77
N ARG A 5 9.58 -14.96 12.67
CA ARG A 5 8.57 -13.93 12.36
C ARG A 5 8.97 -12.92 11.30
N PHE A 6 10.27 -12.73 11.06
CA PHE A 6 10.80 -11.79 10.06
C PHE A 6 11.65 -12.47 8.97
N GLY A 7 11.65 -13.81 8.91
CA GLY A 7 12.45 -14.57 7.94
C GLY A 7 11.70 -14.97 6.67
N GLU A 8 10.39 -14.75 6.63
CA GLU A 8 9.56 -15.09 5.47
C GLU A 8 9.79 -14.12 4.31
N PRO A 9 9.83 -14.59 3.05
CA PRO A 9 10.02 -13.76 1.87
C PRO A 9 8.72 -13.02 1.49
N PHE A 10 8.22 -12.13 2.36
CA PHE A 10 6.93 -11.45 2.18
C PHE A 10 6.79 -10.69 0.85
N HIS A 11 7.90 -10.21 0.29
CA HIS A 11 7.93 -9.54 -1.01
C HIS A 11 7.62 -10.52 -2.15
N GLU A 12 8.06 -11.78 -2.09
CA GLU A 12 7.72 -12.82 -3.05
C GLU A 12 6.22 -13.15 -2.97
N TYR A 13 5.65 -13.19 -1.76
CA TYR A 13 4.21 -13.42 -1.59
C TYR A 13 3.36 -12.28 -2.17
N LEU A 14 3.80 -11.04 -1.98
CA LEU A 14 3.13 -9.87 -2.55
C LEU A 14 3.22 -9.87 -4.08
N ALA A 15 4.38 -10.20 -4.64
CA ALA A 15 4.57 -10.33 -6.08
C ALA A 15 3.68 -11.44 -6.68
N ALA A 16 3.60 -12.60 -6.01
CA ALA A 16 2.84 -13.77 -6.45
C ALA A 16 1.31 -13.63 -6.28
N ALA A 17 0.83 -12.67 -5.49
CA ALA A 17 -0.60 -12.48 -5.28
C ALA A 17 -1.32 -12.12 -6.60
N THR A 18 -2.33 -12.92 -6.95
CA THR A 18 -3.08 -12.85 -8.22
C THR A 18 -4.36 -12.00 -8.13
N CYS A 19 -4.63 -11.40 -6.98
CA CYS A 19 -5.77 -10.49 -6.80
C CYS A 19 -5.39 -9.06 -7.20
N ARG A 20 -6.40 -8.19 -7.31
CA ARG A 20 -6.18 -6.75 -7.46
C ARG A 20 -5.48 -6.20 -6.23
N LYS A 21 -4.47 -5.36 -6.47
CA LYS A 21 -3.59 -4.80 -5.45
C LYS A 21 -3.66 -3.28 -5.48
N ALA A 22 -3.47 -2.66 -4.34
CA ALA A 22 -3.29 -1.22 -4.18
C ALA A 22 -2.45 -0.97 -2.92
N PHE A 23 -1.75 0.15 -2.88
CA PHE A 23 -0.92 0.54 -1.74
C PHE A 23 -1.26 1.96 -1.28
N LEU A 24 -1.70 2.07 -0.02
CA LEU A 24 -2.00 3.33 0.65
C LEU A 24 -0.93 3.58 1.71
N TYR A 25 -0.31 4.75 1.70
CA TYR A 25 0.70 5.12 2.68
C TYR A 25 0.52 6.58 3.13
N GLY A 26 1.11 6.95 4.26
CA GLY A 26 1.18 8.36 4.65
C GLY A 26 2.33 9.07 3.95
N GLU A 27 2.07 10.20 3.29
CA GLU A 27 3.07 10.93 2.51
C GLU A 27 4.27 11.42 3.34
N LYS A 28 4.08 11.61 4.65
CA LYS A 28 5.13 11.99 5.63
C LYS A 28 5.68 10.80 6.40
N SER A 29 5.38 9.57 6.00
CA SER A 29 5.85 8.36 6.67
C SER A 29 7.36 8.22 6.55
N LYS A 30 8.07 8.14 7.69
CA LYS A 30 9.50 7.85 7.74
C LYS A 30 9.88 6.45 7.27
N LEU A 31 8.89 5.58 7.08
CA LEU A 31 9.09 4.22 6.58
C LEU A 31 9.01 4.15 5.06
N MET A 32 8.51 5.20 4.39
CA MET A 32 8.21 5.20 2.96
C MET A 32 9.00 6.31 2.27
N ASP A 33 10.17 5.97 1.78
CA ASP A 33 10.96 6.82 0.90
C ASP A 33 10.70 6.46 -0.59
N GLU A 34 11.31 7.24 -1.48
CA GLU A 34 11.14 7.06 -2.93
C GLU A 34 11.60 5.66 -3.40
N GLU A 35 12.72 5.15 -2.86
CA GLU A 35 13.23 3.82 -3.18
C GLU A 35 12.24 2.72 -2.77
N THR A 36 11.67 2.83 -1.57
CA THR A 36 10.67 1.87 -1.09
C THR A 36 9.40 1.92 -1.92
N LEU A 37 8.96 3.10 -2.36
CA LEU A 37 7.79 3.24 -3.23
C LEU A 37 8.03 2.62 -4.61
N VAL A 38 9.20 2.85 -5.20
CA VAL A 38 9.60 2.20 -6.47
C VAL A 38 9.62 0.68 -6.30
N PHE A 39 10.21 0.19 -5.21
CA PHE A 39 10.25 -1.23 -4.90
C PHE A 39 8.84 -1.81 -4.76
N ILE A 40 7.95 -1.21 -3.96
CA ILE A 40 6.57 -1.69 -3.80
C ILE A 40 5.83 -1.67 -5.13
N LYS A 41 5.94 -0.61 -5.92
CA LYS A 41 5.31 -0.52 -7.24
C LYS A 41 5.74 -1.66 -8.16
N SER A 42 7.03 -2.02 -8.12
CA SER A 42 7.57 -3.15 -8.89
C SER A 42 6.96 -4.51 -8.49
N LEU A 43 6.49 -4.66 -7.25
CA LEU A 43 5.88 -5.90 -6.75
C LEU A 43 4.37 -5.96 -7.02
N ILE A 44 3.67 -4.83 -6.90
CA ILE A 44 2.20 -4.82 -7.00
C ILE A 44 1.71 -4.65 -8.44
N GLY A 45 2.57 -4.20 -9.36
CA GLY A 45 2.28 -3.99 -10.78
C GLY A 45 2.14 -2.52 -11.14
N GLU A 46 2.51 -2.15 -12.37
CA GLU A 46 2.52 -0.75 -12.84
C GLU A 46 1.14 -0.07 -12.80
N ASP A 47 0.08 -0.83 -13.03
CA ASP A 47 -1.31 -0.34 -13.07
C ASP A 47 -1.96 -0.30 -11.68
N ALA A 48 -1.31 -0.87 -10.65
CA ALA A 48 -1.87 -0.90 -9.30
C ALA A 48 -1.80 0.51 -8.66
N PRO A 49 -2.90 1.00 -8.03
CA PRO A 49 -2.88 2.30 -7.39
C PRO A 49 -1.87 2.37 -6.23
N VAL A 50 -0.98 3.36 -6.27
CA VAL A 50 -0.09 3.75 -5.16
C VAL A 50 -0.46 5.17 -4.75
N ILE A 51 -1.05 5.34 -3.57
CA ILE A 51 -1.65 6.61 -3.14
C ILE A 51 -1.06 7.04 -1.80
N GLY A 52 -0.39 8.20 -1.82
CA GLY A 52 0.03 8.90 -0.61
C GLY A 52 -1.13 9.69 -0.02
N ILE A 53 -1.43 9.50 1.26
CA ILE A 53 -2.37 10.33 2.01
C ILE A 53 -1.62 11.59 2.48
N PRO A 54 -2.05 12.79 2.04
CA PRO A 54 -1.37 14.04 2.38
C PRO A 54 -1.34 14.27 3.89
N GLU A 55 -0.29 14.91 4.40
CA GLU A 55 -0.16 15.28 5.82
C GLU A 55 -0.20 14.11 6.83
N ALA A 56 -0.16 12.86 6.37
CA ALA A 56 -0.19 11.67 7.22
C ALA A 56 1.18 11.01 7.37
N HIS A 57 1.47 10.49 8.56
CA HIS A 57 2.60 9.60 8.83
C HIS A 57 2.16 8.13 8.71
N HIS A 58 2.89 7.21 9.34
CA HIS A 58 2.60 5.78 9.28
C HIS A 58 1.16 5.42 9.73
N HIS A 59 0.62 6.11 10.73
CA HIS A 59 -0.75 5.91 11.20
C HIS A 59 -1.75 6.77 10.42
N LEU A 60 -1.72 6.69 9.08
CA LEU A 60 -2.56 7.50 8.17
C LEU A 60 -4.06 7.47 8.48
N MET A 61 -4.56 6.37 9.02
CA MET A 61 -5.96 6.22 9.43
C MET A 61 -6.32 7.10 10.63
N LEU A 62 -5.34 7.43 11.49
CA LEU A 62 -5.50 8.31 12.64
C LEU A 62 -5.23 9.77 12.27
N ASP A 63 -4.18 10.02 11.49
CA ASP A 63 -3.78 11.38 11.10
C ASP A 63 -4.81 12.02 10.15
N GLN A 64 -5.34 11.24 9.19
CA GLN A 64 -6.22 11.73 8.12
C GLN A 64 -7.35 10.74 7.82
N PRO A 65 -8.28 10.51 8.77
CA PRO A 65 -9.29 9.46 8.67
C PRO A 65 -10.21 9.62 7.45
N ILE A 66 -10.62 10.86 7.13
CA ILE A 66 -11.53 11.12 6.00
C ILE A 66 -10.82 10.92 4.67
N ALA A 67 -9.58 11.39 4.51
CA ALA A 67 -8.81 11.20 3.28
C ALA A 67 -8.52 9.71 3.05
N PHE A 68 -8.11 8.99 4.11
CA PHE A 68 -7.87 7.55 4.05
C PHE A 68 -9.13 6.77 3.61
N VAL A 69 -10.26 6.98 4.28
CA VAL A 69 -11.51 6.26 3.94
C VAL A 69 -12.01 6.63 2.55
N THR A 70 -11.82 7.88 2.12
CA THR A 70 -12.19 8.32 0.76
C THR A 70 -11.36 7.60 -0.29
N ALA A 71 -10.03 7.56 -0.14
CA ALA A 71 -9.13 6.87 -1.06
C ALA A 71 -9.43 5.36 -1.12
N LEU A 72 -9.62 4.72 0.04
CA LEU A 72 -9.97 3.30 0.13
C LEU A 72 -11.30 3.00 -0.59
N ARG A 73 -12.34 3.81 -0.35
CA ARG A 73 -13.63 3.64 -1.02
C ARG A 73 -13.52 3.86 -2.54
N GLY A 74 -12.70 4.81 -2.98
CA GLY A 74 -12.44 5.05 -4.41
C GLY A 74 -11.81 3.83 -5.09
N ILE A 75 -10.77 3.25 -4.48
CA ILE A 75 -10.12 2.02 -4.98
C ILE A 75 -11.14 0.87 -5.07
N LEU A 76 -11.90 0.63 -4.00
CA LEU A 76 -12.89 -0.43 -4.00
C LEU A 76 -14.00 -0.20 -5.03
N ALA A 77 -14.44 1.05 -5.21
CA ALA A 77 -15.46 1.39 -6.21
C ALA A 77 -14.95 1.20 -7.65
N SER A 78 -13.69 1.54 -7.95
CA SER A 78 -13.12 1.31 -9.29
C SER A 78 -13.09 -0.18 -9.60
N TRP A 79 -12.74 -0.99 -8.61
CA TRP A 79 -12.78 -2.46 -8.72
C TRP A 79 -14.17 -3.03 -9.00
N TYR A 80 -15.24 -2.48 -8.41
CA TYR A 80 -16.61 -2.93 -8.73
C TYR A 80 -17.13 -2.42 -10.07
N SER A 81 -16.50 -1.40 -10.65
CA SER A 81 -16.94 -0.78 -11.91
C SER A 81 -16.25 -1.38 -13.15
N GLU A 82 -15.24 -2.22 -12.94
CA GLU A 82 -14.52 -2.98 -13.98
C GLU A 82 -15.11 -4.38 -14.22
N GLU A 83 -16.19 -4.74 -13.51
CA GLU A 83 -17.05 -5.91 -13.79
C GLU A 83 -18.12 -5.60 -14.85
#